data_AF-A0A7J3KDM5-F1
#
_entry.id   AF-A0A7J3KDM5-F1
#
_cell.length_a   1.000
_cell.length_b   1.000
_cell.length_c   1.000
_cell.angle_alpha   90.00
_cell.angle_beta   90.00
_cell.angle_gamma   90.00
#
_symmetry.space_group_name_H-M   'P 1'
#
loop_
_entity.id
_entity.type
_entity.pdbx_description
1 polymer ?
#
loop_
_entity_poly.entity_id
_entity_poly.type
_entity_poly.pdbx_seq_one_letter_code
_entity_poly.pdbx_strand_id
1 'polypeptide(L)'
;MCFGMKRKNKMKGVSPIIAVILLVMIVVGMGLTAYFFFTKTQTTLQKGTEEQAEKAFQQIYTRIRIESVTKDKIYIRNIGSFDIRKDSIQVYVNNETYPFNIAADVLEPNRVYAIQLSPPLNESEYSVKITAGLGVEDSRYVNLAITTTTTIQVTTTTIPGVTTTTTTTSIPINNPPSVSRVAFSGS
;
A
#
# COMPACT_ATOMS: atom_id res chain seq x y z
N MET A 1 73.11 -32.61 -31.44
CA MET A 1 73.37 -33.05 -30.05
C MET A 1 72.04 -33.16 -29.32
N CYS A 2 71.63 -34.38 -28.95
CA CYS A 2 70.35 -34.66 -28.29
C CYS A 2 70.65 -35.05 -26.84
N PHE A 3 70.22 -34.23 -25.86
CA PHE A 3 70.45 -34.49 -24.44
C PHE A 3 69.22 -35.20 -23.86
N GLY A 4 69.27 -36.54 -23.83
CA GLY A 4 68.21 -37.38 -23.26
C GLY A 4 68.25 -37.38 -21.73
N MET A 5 67.37 -36.62 -21.09
CA MET A 5 67.22 -36.58 -19.63
C MET A 5 66.36 -37.77 -19.14
N LYS A 6 67.02 -38.81 -18.63
CA LYS A 6 66.40 -40.04 -18.10
C LYS A 6 65.72 -39.76 -16.74
N ARG A 7 64.41 -39.49 -16.72
CA ARG A 7 63.63 -39.40 -15.46
C ARG A 7 63.55 -40.79 -14.80
N LYS A 8 64.23 -40.97 -13.66
CA LYS A 8 64.03 -42.13 -12.77
C LYS A 8 62.75 -41.90 -11.96
N ASN A 9 61.61 -42.44 -12.39
CA ASN A 9 60.43 -42.57 -11.55
C ASN A 9 60.73 -43.63 -10.46
N LYS A 10 60.95 -43.19 -9.22
CA LYS A 10 60.88 -44.10 -8.07
C LYS A 10 59.39 -44.37 -7.80
N MET A 11 58.89 -45.52 -8.21
CA MET A 11 57.58 -46.02 -7.79
C MET A 11 57.67 -46.35 -6.29
N LYS A 12 57.48 -45.34 -5.43
CA LYS A 12 57.33 -45.54 -4.00
C LYS A 12 55.92 -46.10 -3.79
N GLY A 13 55.82 -47.38 -3.44
CA GLY A 13 54.56 -47.96 -3.01
C GLY A 13 54.01 -47.17 -1.84
N VAL A 14 52.84 -46.57 -2.01
CA VAL A 14 52.11 -45.92 -0.91
C VAL A 14 51.83 -47.02 0.11
N SER A 15 52.22 -46.81 1.37
CA SER A 15 51.94 -47.79 2.43
C SER A 15 50.43 -48.06 2.46
N PRO A 16 49.97 -49.32 2.32
CA PRO A 16 48.55 -49.65 2.21
C PRO A 16 47.70 -49.07 3.35
N ILE A 17 48.29 -48.94 4.54
CA ILE A 17 47.62 -48.36 5.72
C ILE A 17 47.28 -46.88 5.52
N ILE A 18 48.17 -46.10 4.89
CA ILE A 18 47.97 -44.66 4.67
C ILE A 18 46.87 -44.44 3.64
N ALA A 19 46.80 -45.30 2.62
CA ALA A 19 45.73 -45.24 1.61
C ALA A 19 44.34 -45.47 2.23
N VAL A 20 44.22 -46.41 3.17
CA VAL A 20 42.95 -46.67 3.87
C VAL A 20 42.54 -45.49 4.75
N ILE A 21 43.47 -44.88 5.49
CA ILE A 21 43.17 -43.71 6.32
C ILE A 21 42.71 -42.52 5.47
N LEU A 22 43.40 -42.27 4.35
CA LEU A 22 43.01 -41.21 3.41
C LEU A 22 41.63 -41.46 2.79
N LEU A 23 41.32 -42.72 2.46
CA LEU A 23 40.02 -43.11 1.95
C LEU A 23 38.90 -42.82 2.97
N VAL A 24 39.08 -43.23 4.23
CA VAL A 24 38.09 -43.02 5.29
C VAL A 24 37.81 -41.54 5.53
N MET A 25 38.84 -40.68 5.53
CA MET A 25 38.65 -39.25 5.72
C MET A 25 37.82 -38.60 4.61
N ILE A 26 38.02 -39.01 3.36
CA ILE A 26 37.23 -38.50 2.23
C ILE A 26 35.77 -38.95 2.37
N VAL A 27 35.53 -40.22 2.69
CA VAL A 27 34.16 -40.75 2.86
C VAL A 27 33.42 -40.05 3.99
N VAL A 28 34.06 -39.86 5.15
CA VAL A 28 33.47 -39.13 6.27
C VAL A 28 33.23 -37.66 5.90
N GLY A 29 34.18 -37.01 5.23
CA GLY A 29 34.04 -35.62 4.77
C GLY A 29 32.87 -35.43 3.79
N MET A 30 32.70 -36.34 2.84
CA MET A 30 31.56 -36.33 1.92
C MET A 30 30.24 -36.59 2.65
N GLY A 31 30.20 -37.55 3.58
CA GLY A 31 29.00 -37.84 4.37
C GLY A 31 28.54 -36.66 5.20
N LEU A 32 29.47 -35.98 5.89
CA LEU A 32 29.16 -34.78 6.67
C LEU A 32 28.66 -33.64 5.78
N THR A 33 29.31 -33.40 4.65
CA THR A 33 28.91 -32.33 3.71
C THR A 33 27.50 -32.57 3.16
N ALA A 34 27.19 -33.80 2.76
CA ALA A 34 25.87 -34.17 2.28
C ALA A 34 24.79 -34.00 3.37
N TYR A 35 25.10 -34.40 4.62
CA TYR A 35 24.20 -34.20 5.75
C TYR A 35 23.92 -32.72 6.03
N PHE A 36 24.95 -31.87 6.04
CA PHE A 36 24.79 -30.44 6.22
C PHE A 36 23.96 -29.81 5.09
N PHE A 37 24.23 -30.18 3.84
CA PHE A 37 23.47 -29.69 2.69
C PHE A 37 22.00 -30.09 2.76
N PHE A 38 21.70 -31.34 3.10
CA PHE A 38 20.34 -31.83 3.22
C PHE A 38 19.58 -31.13 4.35
N THR A 39 20.20 -31.03 5.52
CA THR A 39 19.60 -30.36 6.70
C THR A 39 19.31 -28.89 6.42
N LYS A 40 20.25 -28.18 5.80
CA LYS A 40 20.07 -26.77 5.41
C LYS A 40 18.98 -26.61 4.38
N THR A 41 18.98 -27.43 3.33
CA THR A 41 17.95 -27.39 2.28
C THR A 41 16.57 -27.68 2.86
N GLN A 42 16.42 -28.72 3.68
CA GLN A 42 15.15 -29.06 4.31
C GLN A 42 14.64 -27.94 5.24
N THR A 43 15.52 -27.36 6.06
CA THR A 43 15.15 -26.24 6.94
C THR A 43 14.72 -25.01 6.15
N THR A 44 15.44 -24.67 5.07
CA THR A 44 15.10 -23.52 4.21
C THR A 44 13.80 -23.74 3.45
N LEU A 45 13.56 -24.96 2.95
CA LEU A 45 12.32 -25.30 2.26
C LEU A 45 11.11 -25.26 3.19
N GLN A 46 11.23 -25.77 4.42
CA GLN A 46 10.14 -25.73 5.40
C GLN A 46 9.82 -24.29 5.80
N LYS A 47 10.82 -23.51 6.19
CA LYS A 47 10.63 -22.09 6.56
C LYS A 47 10.11 -21.24 5.40
N GLY A 48 10.68 -21.43 4.20
CA GLY A 48 10.24 -20.73 3.01
C GLY A 48 8.79 -21.05 2.64
N THR A 49 8.37 -22.31 2.84
CA THR A 49 6.99 -22.75 2.58
C THR A 49 6.01 -22.16 3.59
N GLU A 50 6.34 -22.17 4.89
CA GLU A 50 5.50 -21.61 5.94
C GLU A 50 5.34 -20.09 5.78
N GLU A 51 6.43 -19.36 5.55
CA GLU A 51 6.40 -17.91 5.34
C GLU A 51 5.64 -17.53 4.06
N GLN A 52 5.78 -18.30 2.98
CA GLN A 52 5.02 -18.05 1.75
C GLN A 52 3.53 -18.34 1.92
N ALA A 53 3.19 -19.43 2.61
CA ALA A 53 1.80 -19.75 2.91
C ALA A 53 1.17 -18.66 3.78
N GLU A 54 1.87 -18.20 4.83
CA GLU A 54 1.37 -17.15 5.70
C GLU A 54 1.18 -15.82 4.95
N LYS A 55 2.13 -15.42 4.09
CA LYS A 55 1.99 -14.23 3.24
C LYS A 55 0.82 -14.35 2.27
N ALA A 56 0.61 -15.52 1.67
CA ALA A 56 -0.53 -15.77 0.79
C ALA A 56 -1.87 -15.71 1.54
N PHE A 57 -1.94 -16.25 2.76
CA PHE A 57 -3.12 -16.11 3.62
C PHE A 57 -3.36 -14.66 4.00
N GLN A 58 -2.33 -13.93 4.44
CA GLN A 58 -2.44 -12.51 4.75
C GLN A 58 -2.91 -11.71 3.53
N GLN A 59 -2.46 -12.01 2.31
CA GLN A 59 -2.94 -11.39 1.07
C GLN A 59 -4.44 -11.59 0.85
N ILE A 60 -4.94 -12.83 1.01
CA ILE A 60 -6.34 -13.17 0.71
C ILE A 60 -7.30 -12.55 1.74
N TYR A 61 -6.87 -12.48 2.99
CA TYR A 61 -7.68 -12.01 4.11
C TYR A 61 -7.47 -10.54 4.46
N THR A 62 -6.47 -9.87 3.87
CA THR A 62 -6.37 -8.42 3.90
C THR A 62 -7.29 -7.87 2.84
N ARG A 63 -8.29 -7.08 3.23
CA ARG A 63 -9.25 -6.47 2.30
C ARG A 63 -9.57 -5.06 2.75
N ILE A 64 -9.55 -4.13 1.81
CA ILE A 64 -9.87 -2.73 2.05
C ILE A 64 -11.03 -2.31 1.15
N ARG A 65 -11.87 -1.39 1.63
CA ARG A 65 -12.98 -0.84 0.85
C ARG A 65 -13.08 0.67 1.02
N ILE A 66 -13.32 1.38 -0.08
CA ILE A 66 -13.59 2.82 -0.10
C ILE A 66 -15.08 3.07 0.17
N GLU A 67 -15.38 3.61 1.35
CA GLU A 67 -16.74 3.93 1.78
C GLU A 67 -17.25 5.24 1.19
N SER A 68 -16.41 6.27 1.18
CA SER A 68 -16.74 7.60 0.66
C SER A 68 -15.49 8.39 0.32
N VAL A 69 -15.60 9.32 -0.62
CA VAL A 69 -14.53 10.23 -1.02
C VAL A 69 -15.09 11.64 -1.03
N THR A 70 -14.39 12.55 -0.36
CA THR A 70 -14.64 14.00 -0.35
C THR A 70 -13.44 14.73 -0.97
N LYS A 71 -13.54 16.07 -1.03
CA LYS A 71 -12.48 16.94 -1.57
C LYS A 71 -11.15 16.79 -0.85
N ASP A 72 -11.20 16.63 0.46
CA ASP A 72 -10.06 16.62 1.38
C ASP A 72 -9.82 15.25 2.03
N LYS A 73 -10.81 14.34 1.99
CA LYS A 73 -10.75 13.07 2.74
C LYS A 73 -11.20 11.88 1.93
N ILE A 74 -10.58 10.74 2.18
CA ILE A 74 -11.08 9.44 1.74
C ILE A 74 -11.37 8.60 2.97
N TYR A 75 -12.59 8.07 3.06
CA TYR A 75 -13.01 7.16 4.10
C TYR A 75 -12.81 5.74 3.61
N ILE A 76 -11.90 5.02 4.27
CA ILE A 76 -11.62 3.61 3.99
C ILE A 76 -12.06 2.74 5.16
N ARG A 77 -12.57 1.55 4.87
CA ARG A 77 -12.83 0.51 5.85
C ARG A 77 -11.90 -0.66 5.62
N ASN A 78 -11.25 -1.14 6.68
CA ASN A 78 -10.64 -2.46 6.65
C ASN A 78 -11.76 -3.50 6.76
N ILE A 79 -12.04 -4.23 5.69
CA ILE A 79 -13.03 -5.33 5.67
C ILE A 79 -12.36 -6.70 5.78
N GLY A 80 -11.03 -6.72 5.91
CA GLY A 80 -10.25 -7.92 6.12
C GLY A 80 -10.23 -8.39 7.59
N SER A 81 -9.51 -9.48 7.83
CA SER A 81 -9.30 -10.05 9.16
C SER A 81 -7.96 -9.68 9.79
N PHE A 82 -7.08 -9.00 9.04
CA PHE A 82 -5.75 -8.61 9.47
C PHE A 82 -5.63 -7.08 9.60
N ASP A 83 -4.77 -6.65 10.53
CA ASP A 83 -4.40 -5.26 10.71
C ASP A 83 -3.58 -4.75 9.52
N ILE A 84 -3.89 -3.56 9.02
CA ILE A 84 -3.16 -2.91 7.92
C ILE A 84 -2.30 -1.78 8.50
N ARG A 85 -1.00 -1.81 8.25
CA ARG A 85 -0.10 -0.71 8.67
C ARG A 85 -0.17 0.46 7.69
N LYS A 86 -0.11 1.68 8.22
CA LYS A 86 -0.05 2.93 7.44
C LYS A 86 0.99 2.90 6.31
N ASP A 87 2.19 2.39 6.58
CA ASP A 87 3.30 2.36 5.62
C ASP A 87 3.04 1.49 4.39
N SER A 88 2.06 0.58 4.49
CA SER A 88 1.69 -0.32 3.40
C SER A 88 0.57 0.22 2.52
N ILE A 89 0.07 1.43 2.81
CA ILE A 89 -1.03 2.06 2.09
C ILE A 89 -0.44 2.99 1.03
N GLN A 90 -0.94 2.89 -0.19
CA GLN A 90 -0.66 3.82 -1.27
C GLN A 90 -1.99 4.28 -1.86
N VAL A 91 -2.12 5.59 -2.03
CA VAL A 91 -3.28 6.21 -2.66
C VAL A 91 -2.87 6.66 -4.05
N TYR A 92 -3.70 6.33 -5.03
CA TYR A 92 -3.55 6.76 -6.41
C TYR A 92 -4.79 7.53 -6.84
N VAL A 93 -4.55 8.64 -7.53
CA VAL A 93 -5.58 9.49 -8.13
C VAL A 93 -5.26 9.60 -9.61
N ASN A 94 -6.17 9.17 -10.49
CA ASN A 94 -5.93 9.09 -11.94
C ASN A 94 -4.65 8.31 -12.31
N ASN A 95 -4.40 7.21 -11.58
CA ASN A 95 -3.23 6.34 -11.71
C ASN A 95 -1.88 6.98 -11.30
N GLU A 96 -1.87 8.18 -10.72
CA GLU A 96 -0.67 8.80 -10.16
C GLU A 96 -0.67 8.69 -8.63
N THR A 97 0.50 8.44 -8.04
CA THR A 97 0.64 8.37 -6.58
C THR A 97 0.32 9.72 -5.97
N TYR A 98 -0.57 9.73 -4.98
CA TYR A 98 -1.04 10.93 -4.34
C TYR A 98 -0.58 11.00 -2.87
N PRO A 99 0.03 12.12 -2.45
CA PRO A 99 0.43 12.32 -1.06
C PRO A 99 -0.79 12.34 -0.12
N PHE A 100 -0.69 11.62 0.99
CA PHE A 100 -1.76 11.51 1.97
C PHE A 100 -1.23 11.46 3.40
N ASN A 101 -2.10 11.76 4.35
CA ASN A 101 -1.85 11.60 5.76
C ASN A 101 -3.00 10.84 6.42
N ILE A 102 -2.69 9.93 7.33
CA ILE A 102 -3.66 9.22 8.15
C ILE A 102 -3.25 9.34 9.61
N ALA A 103 -4.23 9.58 10.48
CA ALA A 103 -3.99 9.80 11.91
C ALA A 103 -3.66 8.51 12.67
N ALA A 104 -4.14 7.36 12.19
CA ALA A 104 -3.89 6.06 12.80
C ALA A 104 -2.68 5.38 12.13
N ASP A 105 -1.80 4.78 12.93
CA ASP A 105 -0.65 4.01 12.45
C ASP A 105 -1.04 2.61 11.97
N VAL A 106 -2.10 2.05 12.58
CA VAL A 106 -2.63 0.73 12.29
C VAL A 106 -4.14 0.82 12.07
N LEU A 107 -4.61 0.17 11.00
CA LEU A 107 -6.01 0.09 10.62
C LEU A 107 -6.54 -1.28 11.04
N GLU A 108 -7.23 -1.30 12.17
CA GLU A 108 -7.88 -2.49 12.72
C GLU A 108 -9.02 -2.97 11.80
N PRO A 109 -9.28 -4.28 11.75
CA PRO A 109 -10.43 -4.87 11.09
C PRO A 109 -11.76 -4.21 11.46
N ASN A 110 -12.62 -4.09 10.45
CA ASN A 110 -13.98 -3.59 10.53
C ASN A 110 -14.14 -2.13 11.01
N ARG A 111 -13.06 -1.36 11.09
CA ARG A 111 -13.10 0.08 11.40
C ARG A 111 -12.95 0.93 10.15
N VAL A 112 -13.53 2.13 10.23
CA VAL A 112 -13.43 3.16 9.20
C VAL A 112 -12.38 4.19 9.62
N TYR A 113 -11.49 4.53 8.69
CA TYR A 113 -10.44 5.51 8.88
C TYR A 113 -10.53 6.59 7.81
N ALA A 114 -10.20 7.82 8.19
CA ALA A 114 -10.14 8.96 7.29
C ALA A 114 -8.70 9.23 6.88
N ILE A 115 -8.45 9.17 5.58
CA ILE A 115 -7.21 9.60 4.95
C ILE A 115 -7.39 11.05 4.52
N GLN A 116 -6.51 11.92 4.98
CA GLN A 116 -6.41 13.32 4.58
C GLN A 116 -5.55 13.42 3.31
N LEU A 117 -6.11 14.03 2.26
CA LEU A 117 -5.41 14.32 1.01
C LEU A 117 -4.68 15.66 1.14
N SER A 118 -3.44 15.74 0.66
CA SER A 118 -2.67 16.99 0.69
C SER A 118 -1.76 17.09 -0.53
N PRO A 119 -2.17 17.78 -1.61
CA PRO A 119 -3.25 18.79 -1.66
C PRO A 119 -4.68 18.21 -1.67
N PRO A 120 -5.74 19.04 -1.50
CA PRO A 120 -7.11 18.59 -1.73
C PRO A 120 -7.36 18.32 -3.23
N LEU A 121 -8.29 17.43 -3.54
CA LEU A 121 -8.75 17.18 -4.90
C LEU A 121 -9.46 18.43 -5.45
N ASN A 122 -9.26 18.71 -6.73
CA ASN A 122 -10.01 19.78 -7.40
C ASN A 122 -11.43 19.29 -7.73
N GLU A 123 -12.28 20.17 -8.25
CA GLU A 123 -13.66 19.82 -8.59
C GLU A 123 -13.68 19.23 -10.02
N SER A 124 -13.39 17.94 -10.13
CA SER A 124 -13.50 17.17 -11.38
C SER A 124 -13.84 15.70 -11.13
N GLU A 125 -13.96 14.93 -12.20
CA GLU A 125 -14.07 13.46 -12.14
C GLU A 125 -12.69 12.86 -11.85
N TYR A 126 -12.60 12.00 -10.85
CA TYR A 126 -11.36 11.31 -10.47
C TYR A 126 -11.59 9.81 -10.33
N SER A 127 -10.61 9.03 -10.79
CA SER A 127 -10.48 7.62 -10.44
C SER A 127 -9.57 7.50 -9.21
N VAL A 128 -10.16 7.17 -8.06
CA VAL A 128 -9.41 6.97 -6.81
C VAL A 128 -9.17 5.48 -6.63
N LYS A 129 -7.90 5.09 -6.54
CA LYS A 129 -7.48 3.72 -6.28
C LYS A 129 -6.65 3.70 -5.01
N ILE A 130 -6.90 2.73 -4.14
CA ILE A 130 -6.13 2.53 -2.91
C ILE A 130 -5.57 1.13 -2.94
N THR A 131 -4.26 1.04 -2.73
CA THR A 131 -3.56 -0.22 -2.53
C THR A 131 -3.13 -0.31 -1.08
N ALA A 132 -3.31 -1.48 -0.46
CA ALA A 132 -2.93 -1.74 0.91
C ALA A 132 -2.17 -3.07 1.03
N GLY A 133 -1.15 -3.09 1.90
CA GLY A 133 -0.46 -4.33 2.25
C GLY A 133 0.20 -5.01 1.06
N LEU A 134 -0.07 -6.30 0.94
CA LEU A 134 0.55 -7.22 -0.02
C LEU A 134 -0.14 -7.19 -1.41
N GLY A 135 -0.56 -6.01 -1.89
CA GLY A 135 -1.14 -5.84 -3.22
C GLY A 135 -2.66 -5.94 -3.29
N VAL A 136 -3.35 -5.66 -2.18
CA VAL A 136 -4.82 -5.59 -2.15
C VAL A 136 -5.24 -4.22 -2.66
N GLU A 137 -6.16 -4.17 -3.61
CA GLU A 137 -6.57 -2.92 -4.26
C GLU A 137 -8.08 -2.75 -4.24
N ASP A 138 -8.54 -1.51 -4.05
CA ASP A 138 -9.92 -1.10 -4.31
C ASP A 138 -9.92 0.18 -5.14
N SER A 139 -10.89 0.33 -6.04
CA SER A 139 -10.97 1.45 -6.98
C SER A 139 -12.39 1.98 -7.06
N ARG A 140 -12.54 3.31 -7.00
CA ARG A 140 -13.83 3.97 -7.09
C ARG A 140 -13.73 5.25 -7.93
N TYR A 141 -14.71 5.40 -8.82
CA TYR A 141 -14.93 6.64 -9.55
C TYR A 141 -15.72 7.61 -8.69
N VAL A 142 -15.26 8.87 -8.65
CA VAL A 142 -15.85 9.92 -7.81
C VAL A 142 -16.05 11.16 -8.67
N ASN A 143 -17.26 11.72 -8.60
CA ASN A 143 -17.56 13.05 -9.12
C ASN A 143 -17.68 13.99 -7.93
N LEU A 144 -16.74 14.94 -7.80
CA LEU A 144 -16.78 15.94 -6.74
C LEU A 144 -17.63 17.11 -7.20
N ALA A 145 -18.75 17.34 -6.50
CA ALA A 145 -19.65 18.45 -6.79
C ALA A 145 -18.94 19.81 -6.61
N ILE A 146 -19.12 20.69 -7.59
CA ILE A 146 -18.58 22.05 -7.61
C ILE A 146 -19.25 22.84 -6.48
N THR A 147 -18.51 23.30 -5.47
CA THR A 147 -19.06 24.22 -4.46
C THR A 147 -18.68 25.64 -4.86
N THR A 148 -19.44 26.22 -5.79
CA THR A 148 -19.25 27.61 -6.20
C THR A 148 -19.62 28.53 -5.03
N THR A 149 -18.62 29.02 -4.31
CA THR A 149 -18.82 30.09 -3.32
C THR A 149 -18.86 31.42 -4.06
N THR A 150 -20.06 31.92 -4.37
CA THR A 150 -20.23 33.28 -4.91
C THR A 150 -20.05 34.28 -3.78
N THR A 151 -18.88 34.91 -3.70
CA THR A 151 -18.66 36.05 -2.78
C THR A 151 -19.34 37.29 -3.35
N ILE A 152 -20.50 37.66 -2.82
CA ILE A 152 -21.15 38.94 -3.15
C ILE A 152 -20.48 40.02 -2.29
N GLN A 153 -19.69 40.90 -2.93
CA GLN A 153 -19.15 42.08 -2.24
C GLN A 153 -20.21 43.19 -2.21
N VAL A 154 -20.65 43.56 -1.01
CA VAL A 154 -21.57 44.68 -0.79
C VAL A 154 -20.76 45.89 -0.36
N THR A 155 -20.59 46.85 -1.26
CA THR A 155 -20.00 48.15 -0.94
C THR A 155 -21.05 49.01 -0.24
N THR A 156 -20.80 49.38 1.01
CA THR A 156 -21.69 50.29 1.76
C THR A 156 -21.11 51.69 1.74
N THR A 157 -21.87 52.64 1.20
CA THR A 157 -21.58 54.08 1.30
C THR A 157 -22.40 54.65 2.45
N THR A 158 -21.76 55.16 3.50
CA THR A 158 -22.45 55.74 4.66
C THR A 158 -22.80 57.21 4.44
N ILE A 159 -24.06 57.56 4.66
CA ILE A 159 -24.55 58.94 4.86
C ILE A 159 -24.84 59.11 6.36
N PRO A 160 -24.41 60.21 7.02
CA PRO A 160 -24.65 60.40 8.45
C PRO A 160 -26.14 60.60 8.77
N GLY A 161 -26.68 59.80 9.70
CA GLY A 161 -28.00 60.01 10.32
C GLY A 161 -29.01 58.85 10.29
N VAL A 162 -28.69 57.70 9.68
CA VAL A 162 -29.61 56.55 9.62
C VAL A 162 -28.89 55.28 10.05
N THR A 163 -29.36 54.62 11.11
CA THR A 163 -28.89 53.30 11.53
C THR A 163 -29.87 52.25 11.05
N THR A 164 -29.48 51.47 10.03
CA THR A 164 -30.25 50.30 9.59
C THR A 164 -29.46 49.04 9.94
N THR A 165 -30.07 48.16 10.74
CA THR A 165 -29.51 46.85 11.08
C THR A 165 -29.98 45.82 10.05
N THR A 166 -29.05 45.22 9.31
CA THR A 166 -29.35 44.14 8.35
C THR A 166 -28.71 42.85 8.83
N THR A 167 -29.52 41.81 8.98
CA THR A 167 -29.10 40.47 9.41
C THR A 167 -28.72 39.62 8.19
N THR A 168 -27.51 39.08 8.18
CA THR A 168 -27.02 38.16 7.13
C THR A 168 -27.36 36.72 7.51
N THR A 169 -28.07 36.00 6.64
CA THR A 169 -28.30 34.55 6.77
C THR A 169 -27.66 33.85 5.58
N SER A 170 -26.76 32.89 5.83
CA SER A 170 -26.21 32.02 4.80
C SER A 170 -27.06 30.75 4.68
N ILE A 171 -27.47 30.39 3.46
CA ILE A 171 -28.16 29.13 3.17
C ILE A 171 -27.29 28.33 2.20
N PRO A 172 -26.84 27.11 2.54
CA PRO A 172 -26.17 26.24 1.59
C PRO A 172 -27.19 25.71 0.57
N ILE A 173 -26.93 25.94 -0.73
CA ILE A 173 -27.73 25.37 -1.82
C ILE A 173 -27.18 23.97 -2.09
N ASN A 174 -27.81 22.96 -1.49
CA ASN A 174 -27.63 21.58 -1.93
C ASN A 174 -28.57 21.38 -3.13
N ASN A 175 -28.04 20.97 -4.28
CA ASN A 175 -28.79 20.91 -5.54
C ASN A 175 -29.30 19.47 -5.78
N PRO A 176 -30.55 19.09 -5.44
CA PRO A 176 -31.17 17.91 -6.04
C PRO A 176 -31.80 18.29 -7.40
N PRO A 177 -31.84 17.38 -8.39
CA PRO A 177 -32.47 17.66 -9.67
C PRO A 177 -33.99 17.56 -9.52
N SER A 178 -34.71 18.68 -9.38
CA SER A 178 -36.15 18.70 -9.68
C SER A 178 -36.74 20.12 -9.71
N VAL A 179 -37.35 20.41 -10.85
CA VAL A 179 -38.12 21.61 -11.22
C VAL A 179 -39.39 21.74 -10.36
N SER A 180 -39.74 22.93 -9.86
CA SER A 180 -41.15 23.30 -9.63
C SER A 180 -41.40 24.80 -9.37
N ARG A 181 -42.02 25.41 -10.39
CA ARG A 181 -42.93 26.57 -10.47
C ARG A 181 -42.92 27.66 -9.39
N VAL A 182 -42.64 28.88 -9.83
CA VAL A 182 -43.09 30.15 -9.25
C VAL A 182 -44.61 30.23 -9.22
N ALA A 183 -45.19 30.45 -8.04
CA ALA A 183 -46.59 30.89 -7.89
C ALA A 183 -46.60 32.41 -7.63
N PHE A 184 -47.16 33.15 -8.59
CA PHE A 184 -47.50 34.56 -8.44
C PHE A 184 -48.91 34.63 -7.85
N SER A 185 -49.08 35.22 -6.67
CA SER A 185 -50.39 35.57 -6.12
C SER A 185 -50.44 37.08 -5.98
N GLY A 186 -51.03 37.74 -6.97
CA GLY A 186 -51.48 39.12 -6.85
C GLY A 186 -52.92 39.14 -6.36
N SER A 187 -53.18 39.93 -5.32
CA SER A 187 -54.37 40.75 -5.03
C SER A 187 -54.21 41.30 -3.63
#